data_AF-A0A8H6FGV9-F1
#
_entry.id   AF-A0A8H6FGV9-F1
#
_cell.length_a   1.000
_cell.length_b   1.000
_cell.length_c   1.000
_cell.angle_alpha   90.00
_cell.angle_beta   90.00
_cell.angle_gamma   90.00
#
_symmetry.space_group_name_H-M   'P 1'
#
loop_
_entity.id
_entity.type
_entity.pdbx_description
1 polymer ?
#
loop_
_entity_poly.entity_id
_entity_poly.type
_entity_poly.pdbx_seq_one_letter_code
_entity_poly.pdbx_strand_id
1 'polypeptide(L)'
;MSGFKWHQHLEKQHTGNVINEDLGICPGLLASSPDLTSAASLSKVIIPELEACTSDTYVVVSQPGVNAVDYQNRASPYLRMKVLGNDKSIRSSLAVKEVMGEISGDHLSKVIQEKCGARHLRVDASTGSFEISEDAKPRVINLDFPALPFGNARSQRLLENDAFLASVLDLLSSNKFTVIYTTTPPNAAHQPASTESESYEMDAQFQAPVHMDLKRDFSNEKRASDGNITLPDGPLFERYQYLSPGLFMGLLVSFILISILYVGINGVASLQVSYAAFDKEMGPAAQKKQPQ
;
A
#
# COMPACT_ATOMS: atom_id res chain seq x y z
N MET A 1 18.79 -4.62 -76.75
CA MET A 1 19.55 -3.39 -76.43
C MET A 1 19.25 -3.03 -74.99
N SER A 2 20.31 -2.85 -74.18
CA SER A 2 20.39 -2.19 -72.85
C SER A 2 19.28 -2.51 -71.82
N GLY A 3 19.47 -3.22 -70.71
CA GLY A 3 20.63 -3.28 -69.81
C GLY A 3 20.56 -2.14 -68.78
N PHE A 4 20.18 -2.43 -67.53
CA PHE A 4 20.96 -2.10 -66.31
C PHE A 4 20.28 -2.63 -65.03
N LYS A 5 21.14 -3.03 -64.09
CA LYS A 5 20.96 -3.71 -62.81
C LYS A 5 21.41 -2.68 -61.74
N TRP A 6 20.77 -2.47 -60.58
CA TRP A 6 21.06 -3.14 -59.31
C TRP A 6 20.51 -2.34 -58.09
N HIS A 7 20.26 -3.08 -57.00
CA HIS A 7 20.46 -2.80 -55.56
C HIS A 7 19.58 -1.82 -54.73
N GLN A 8 18.82 -2.46 -53.81
CA GLN A 8 18.85 -2.36 -52.33
C GLN A 8 18.31 -1.13 -51.55
N HIS A 9 17.42 -1.50 -50.60
CA HIS A 9 17.39 -1.13 -49.16
C HIS A 9 16.48 0.01 -48.66
N LEU A 10 15.56 -0.43 -47.80
CA LEU A 10 14.95 0.17 -46.59
C LEU A 10 14.13 1.48 -46.63
N GLU A 11 12.92 1.30 -46.09
CA GLU A 11 12.28 2.12 -45.06
C GLU A 11 11.58 3.42 -45.49
N LYS A 12 10.25 3.40 -45.42
CA LYS A 12 9.51 4.29 -44.52
C LYS A 12 8.05 3.86 -44.36
N GLN A 13 7.63 3.97 -43.11
CA GLN A 13 6.34 3.70 -42.54
C GLN A 13 5.21 4.47 -43.24
N HIS A 14 4.06 3.83 -43.41
CA HIS A 14 2.75 4.44 -43.21
C HIS A 14 1.66 3.37 -43.24
N THR A 15 0.50 3.73 -42.67
CA THR A 15 -0.74 2.96 -42.46
C THR A 15 -0.69 2.12 -41.17
N GLY A 16 -1.46 2.42 -40.14
CA GLY A 16 -2.53 3.39 -39.97
C GLY A 16 -3.32 2.86 -38.79
N ASN A 17 -3.34 3.57 -37.68
CA ASN A 17 -4.31 3.31 -36.63
C ASN A 17 -5.03 4.61 -36.35
N VAL A 18 -6.12 4.78 -37.09
CA VAL A 18 -7.16 5.76 -36.80
C VAL A 18 -7.79 5.30 -35.49
N ILE A 19 -7.32 5.86 -34.38
CA ILE A 19 -8.03 5.75 -33.11
C ILE A 19 -9.11 6.82 -33.10
N ASN A 20 -10.35 6.33 -33.15
CA ASN A 20 -11.59 7.09 -33.18
C ASN A 20 -11.60 8.26 -32.18
N GLU A 21 -11.68 9.47 -32.71
CA GLU A 21 -12.43 10.56 -32.10
C GLU A 21 -13.91 10.13 -32.04
N ASP A 22 -14.47 9.90 -30.85
CA ASP A 22 -15.91 10.12 -30.50
C ASP A 22 -16.41 9.48 -29.20
N LEU A 23 -15.54 9.11 -28.26
CA LEU A 23 -15.99 8.76 -26.90
C LEU A 23 -15.06 9.40 -25.88
N GLY A 24 -15.61 10.31 -25.07
CA GLY A 24 -14.96 10.92 -23.90
C GLY A 24 -14.61 9.87 -22.84
N ILE A 25 -13.60 9.06 -23.14
CA ILE A 25 -12.97 8.06 -22.29
C ILE A 25 -11.61 8.65 -21.93
N CYS A 26 -11.41 8.98 -20.66
CA CYS A 26 -10.11 9.43 -20.13
C CYS A 26 -9.10 8.28 -20.28
N PRO A 27 -8.11 8.34 -21.18
CA PRO A 27 -7.24 7.19 -21.46
C PRO A 27 -6.20 6.93 -20.35
N GLY A 28 -6.16 7.77 -19.31
CA GLY A 28 -5.09 7.77 -18.29
C GLY A 28 -5.46 7.18 -16.93
N LEU A 29 -6.72 6.83 -16.66
CA LEU A 29 -7.17 6.45 -15.32
C LEU A 29 -7.56 4.97 -15.17
N LEU A 30 -7.10 4.11 -16.08
CA LEU A 30 -7.22 2.66 -15.98
C LEU A 30 -5.86 2.05 -15.62
N ALA A 31 -5.36 2.31 -14.41
CA ALA A 31 -4.17 1.64 -13.92
C ALA A 31 -4.15 1.62 -12.39
N SER A 32 -4.08 0.42 -11.82
CA SER A 32 -3.54 0.10 -10.48
C SER A 32 -3.64 1.22 -9.44
N SER A 33 -4.63 1.16 -8.55
CA SER A 33 -4.70 2.01 -7.35
C SER A 33 -3.38 1.93 -6.56
N PRO A 34 -2.52 2.97 -6.58
CA PRO A 34 -1.28 2.93 -5.83
C PRO A 34 -1.59 2.98 -4.33
N ASP A 35 -0.91 2.15 -3.55
CA ASP A 35 -1.06 2.14 -2.09
C ASP A 35 -0.53 3.44 -1.46
N LEU A 36 0.52 4.03 -2.04
CA LEU A 36 1.13 5.27 -1.58
C LEU A 36 1.58 6.13 -2.77
N THR A 37 1.33 7.43 -2.71
CA THR A 37 1.79 8.40 -3.70
C THR A 37 1.96 9.78 -3.06
N SER A 38 2.64 10.72 -3.74
CA SER A 38 2.76 12.09 -3.24
C SER A 38 1.62 12.97 -3.74
N ALA A 39 1.21 13.96 -2.92
CA ALA A 39 0.22 14.96 -3.29
C ALA A 39 0.66 15.76 -4.54
N ALA A 40 1.98 16.02 -4.69
CA ALA A 40 2.54 16.71 -5.84
C ALA A 40 2.44 15.89 -7.14
N SER A 41 2.64 14.57 -7.08
CA SER A 41 2.46 13.70 -8.25
C SER A 41 0.99 13.56 -8.62
N LEU A 42 0.10 13.41 -7.63
CA LEU A 42 -1.34 13.30 -7.89
C LEU A 42 -1.93 14.59 -8.47
N SER A 43 -1.56 15.75 -7.92
CA SER A 43 -2.04 17.04 -8.43
C SER A 43 -1.65 17.27 -9.90
N LYS A 44 -0.45 16.84 -10.32
CA LYS A 44 -0.04 16.90 -11.74
C LYS A 44 -0.91 16.06 -12.68
N VAL A 45 -1.56 15.01 -12.18
CA VAL A 45 -2.45 14.15 -12.96
C VAL A 45 -3.90 14.65 -12.89
N ILE A 46 -4.36 15.02 -11.70
CA ILE A 46 -5.76 15.37 -11.44
C ILE A 46 -6.09 16.78 -11.96
N ILE A 47 -5.21 17.76 -11.76
CA ILE A 47 -5.50 19.16 -12.13
C ILE A 47 -5.81 19.30 -13.63
N PRO A 48 -4.99 18.79 -14.57
CA PRO A 48 -5.29 18.91 -15.99
C PRO A 48 -6.62 18.27 -16.40
N GLU A 49 -7.01 17.17 -15.75
CA GLU A 49 -8.28 16.49 -16.00
C GLU A 49 -9.48 17.34 -15.52
N LEU A 50 -9.33 18.03 -14.39
CA LEU A 50 -10.35 18.96 -13.89
C LEU A 50 -10.46 20.22 -14.76
N GLU A 51 -9.34 20.70 -15.29
CA GLU A 51 -9.30 21.84 -16.22
C GLU A 51 -9.97 21.55 -17.57
N ALA A 52 -10.13 20.27 -17.95
CA ALA A 52 -10.85 19.86 -19.15
C ALA A 52 -12.38 20.01 -19.05
N CYS A 53 -12.92 20.26 -17.85
CA CYS A 53 -14.33 20.60 -17.61
C CYS A 53 -15.34 19.59 -18.21
N THR A 54 -15.03 18.29 -18.15
CA THR A 54 -15.82 17.22 -18.79
C THR A 54 -17.14 16.86 -18.09
N SER A 55 -17.36 17.35 -16.87
CA SER A 55 -18.52 17.05 -16.04
C SER A 55 -19.40 18.27 -15.79
N ASP A 56 -20.72 18.06 -15.70
CA ASP A 56 -21.68 19.12 -15.37
C ASP A 56 -21.66 19.47 -13.88
N THR A 57 -21.33 18.49 -13.03
CA THR A 57 -21.30 18.65 -11.57
C THR A 57 -20.05 18.00 -11.00
N TYR A 58 -19.32 18.76 -10.20
CA TYR A 58 -18.18 18.31 -9.42
C TYR A 58 -18.59 18.25 -7.96
N VAL A 59 -18.49 17.09 -7.32
CA VAL A 59 -18.76 16.94 -5.88
C VAL A 59 -17.43 16.71 -5.19
N VAL A 60 -16.98 17.69 -4.40
CA VAL A 60 -15.73 17.63 -3.64
C VAL A 60 -16.08 17.35 -2.19
N VAL A 61 -15.80 16.13 -1.75
CA VAL A 61 -16.14 15.64 -0.42
C VAL A 61 -14.92 15.70 0.48
N SER A 62 -15.07 16.31 1.65
CA SER A 62 -14.07 16.36 2.71
C SER A 62 -14.54 15.53 3.90
N GLN A 63 -13.88 14.41 4.16
CA GLN A 63 -14.18 13.53 5.30
C GLN A 63 -12.98 13.49 6.26
N PRO A 64 -12.95 14.39 7.26
CA PRO A 64 -11.86 14.44 8.21
C PRO A 64 -11.93 13.31 9.24
N GLY A 65 -10.76 12.96 9.79
CA GLY A 65 -10.62 12.00 10.87
C GLY A 65 -10.89 10.55 10.47
N VAL A 66 -10.63 10.17 9.22
CA VAL A 66 -10.86 8.81 8.67
C VAL A 66 -9.61 8.28 7.99
N ASN A 67 -9.34 6.99 8.17
CA ASN A 67 -8.24 6.27 7.57
C ASN A 67 -8.76 5.21 6.57
N ALA A 68 -7.93 4.78 5.62
CA ALA A 68 -8.23 3.70 4.69
C ALA A 68 -8.75 2.41 5.37
N VAL A 69 -8.31 2.12 6.60
CA VAL A 69 -8.79 0.96 7.38
C VAL A 69 -10.28 1.05 7.73
N ASP A 70 -10.82 2.25 7.94
CA ASP A 70 -12.24 2.42 8.29
C ASP A 70 -13.18 2.01 7.15
N TYR A 71 -12.71 2.09 5.91
CA TYR A 71 -13.44 1.67 4.70
C TYR A 71 -13.30 0.16 4.40
N GLN A 72 -12.45 -0.57 5.13
CA GLN A 72 -12.35 -2.02 5.01
C GLN A 72 -13.53 -2.72 5.67
N ASN A 73 -13.94 -2.20 6.83
CA ASN A 73 -15.18 -2.60 7.48
C ASN A 73 -16.33 -2.04 6.63
N ARG A 74 -17.39 -2.83 6.41
CA ARG A 74 -18.50 -2.54 5.46
C ARG A 74 -19.38 -1.32 5.84
N ALA A 75 -18.80 -0.32 6.50
CA ALA A 75 -19.40 0.92 6.95
C ALA A 75 -19.61 1.96 5.84
N SER A 76 -19.19 1.69 4.59
CA SER A 76 -19.42 2.57 3.44
C SER A 76 -19.91 1.80 2.19
N PRO A 77 -21.08 1.15 2.23
CA PRO A 77 -21.57 0.32 1.12
C PRO A 77 -21.75 1.10 -0.20
N TYR A 78 -22.27 2.33 -0.17
CA TYR A 78 -22.57 3.10 -1.37
C TYR A 78 -21.30 3.60 -2.06
N LEU A 79 -20.38 4.22 -1.30
CA LEU A 79 -19.08 4.64 -1.82
C LEU A 79 -18.31 3.45 -2.40
N ARG A 80 -18.31 2.32 -1.69
CA ARG A 80 -17.63 1.09 -2.14
C ARG A 80 -18.21 0.57 -3.45
N MET A 81 -19.52 0.59 -3.63
CA MET A 81 -20.16 0.16 -4.88
C MET A 81 -19.71 1.02 -6.07
N LYS A 82 -19.60 2.34 -5.88
CA LYS A 82 -19.16 3.28 -6.92
C LYS A 82 -17.67 3.14 -7.23
N VAL A 83 -16.83 3.03 -6.20
CA VAL A 83 -15.37 2.93 -6.37
C VAL A 83 -14.95 1.60 -7.02
N LEU A 84 -15.61 0.49 -6.66
CA LEU A 84 -15.31 -0.85 -7.20
C LEU A 84 -15.84 -1.07 -8.63
N GLY A 85 -16.51 -0.08 -9.24
CA GLY A 85 -17.04 -0.21 -10.60
C GLY A 85 -18.26 -1.13 -10.71
N ASN A 86 -18.93 -1.42 -9.60
CA ASN A 86 -20.18 -2.19 -9.61
C ASN A 86 -21.39 -1.32 -10.04
N ASP A 87 -21.19 -0.01 -10.16
CA ASP A 87 -22.17 0.95 -10.63
C ASP A 87 -21.89 1.33 -12.09
N LYS A 88 -22.85 1.02 -12.98
CA LYS A 88 -22.74 1.27 -14.43
C LYS A 88 -22.71 2.76 -14.79
N SER A 89 -23.09 3.64 -13.87
CA SER A 89 -23.01 5.10 -14.06
C SER A 89 -21.57 5.61 -13.99
N ILE A 90 -20.64 4.85 -13.39
CA ILE A 90 -19.25 5.25 -13.19
C ILE A 90 -18.42 4.85 -14.41
N ARG A 91 -17.91 5.85 -15.14
CA ARG A 91 -17.07 5.66 -16.33
C ARG A 91 -15.64 5.25 -15.99
N SER A 92 -15.09 5.83 -14.92
CA SER A 92 -13.74 5.60 -14.45
C SER A 92 -13.68 5.85 -12.94
N SER A 93 -12.78 5.13 -12.26
CA SER A 93 -12.59 5.22 -10.81
C SER A 93 -11.10 5.10 -10.50
N LEU A 94 -10.62 5.97 -9.61
CA LEU A 94 -9.27 5.92 -9.05
C LEU A 94 -9.39 6.02 -7.54
N ALA A 95 -8.81 5.05 -6.84
CA ALA A 95 -8.66 5.07 -5.39
C ALA A 95 -7.17 5.06 -5.05
N VAL A 96 -6.78 5.89 -4.10
CA VAL A 96 -5.42 5.95 -3.56
C VAL A 96 -5.54 5.79 -2.06
N LYS A 97 -4.83 4.82 -1.48
CA LYS A 97 -4.98 4.54 -0.04
C LYS A 97 -4.31 5.61 0.82
N GLU A 98 -3.07 5.95 0.49
CA GLU A 98 -2.28 6.91 1.26
C GLU A 98 -1.63 7.97 0.36
N VAL A 99 -1.66 9.21 0.83
CA VAL A 99 -1.07 10.36 0.12
C VAL A 99 -0.06 11.05 1.03
N MET A 100 1.18 11.17 0.56
CA MET A 100 2.21 11.97 1.22
C MET A 100 2.02 13.44 0.89
N GLY A 101 1.69 14.23 1.91
CA GLY A 101 1.32 15.64 1.78
C GLY A 101 -0.20 15.83 1.76
N GLU A 102 -0.64 17.05 1.49
CA GLU A 102 -2.05 17.42 1.56
C GLU A 102 -2.60 17.75 0.18
N ILE A 103 -3.78 17.21 -0.12
CA ILE A 103 -4.58 17.61 -1.28
C ILE A 103 -5.80 18.35 -0.73
N SER A 104 -5.78 19.68 -0.83
CA SER A 104 -6.87 20.52 -0.37
C SER A 104 -8.05 20.44 -1.33
N GLY A 105 -9.20 19.95 -0.84
CA GLY A 105 -10.44 19.96 -1.61
C GLY A 105 -10.87 21.37 -2.01
N ASP A 106 -10.66 22.36 -1.14
CA ASP A 106 -10.96 23.76 -1.43
C ASP A 106 -10.09 24.30 -2.58
N HIS A 107 -8.82 23.91 -2.66
CA HIS A 107 -7.95 24.28 -3.77
C HIS A 107 -8.46 23.69 -5.09
N LEU A 108 -8.84 22.41 -5.12
CA LEU A 108 -9.41 21.78 -6.31
C LEU A 108 -10.72 22.47 -6.73
N SER A 109 -11.54 22.84 -5.75
CA SER A 109 -12.82 23.53 -5.99
C SER A 109 -12.61 24.91 -6.61
N LYS A 110 -11.61 25.65 -6.14
CA LYS A 110 -11.20 26.94 -6.74
C LYS A 110 -10.72 26.77 -8.18
N VAL A 111 -9.88 25.77 -8.45
CA VAL A 111 -9.41 25.47 -9.81
C VAL A 111 -10.60 25.21 -10.74
N ILE A 112 -11.56 24.38 -10.32
CA ILE A 112 -12.77 24.09 -11.11
C ILE A 112 -13.61 25.35 -11.30
N GLN A 113 -13.81 26.14 -10.25
CA GLN A 113 -14.56 27.40 -10.32
C GLN A 113 -13.95 28.39 -11.33
N GLU A 114 -12.63 28.60 -11.25
CA GLU A 114 -11.91 29.57 -12.09
C GLU A 114 -11.80 29.11 -13.55
N LYS A 115 -11.53 27.82 -13.78
CA LYS A 115 -11.26 27.29 -15.13
C LYS A 115 -12.52 26.90 -15.88
N CYS A 116 -13.51 26.35 -15.18
CA CYS A 116 -14.76 25.91 -15.78
C CYS A 116 -15.89 26.94 -15.68
N GLY A 117 -15.66 28.08 -15.00
CA GLY A 117 -16.73 29.05 -14.71
C GLY A 117 -17.83 28.45 -13.83
N ALA A 118 -17.47 27.46 -13.01
CA ALA A 118 -18.43 26.68 -12.26
C ALA A 118 -18.98 27.46 -11.05
N ARG A 119 -20.29 27.35 -10.80
CA ARG A 119 -20.87 27.92 -9.57
C ARG A 119 -20.43 27.11 -8.36
N HIS A 120 -19.89 27.77 -7.34
CA HIS A 120 -19.48 27.14 -6.09
C HIS A 120 -20.63 27.11 -5.08
N LEU A 121 -20.94 25.92 -4.57
CA LEU A 121 -21.92 25.65 -3.52
C LEU A 121 -21.21 24.90 -2.40
N ARG A 122 -21.51 25.24 -1.15
CA ARG A 122 -20.94 24.54 0.01
C ARG A 122 -22.08 23.98 0.86
N VAL A 123 -21.98 22.71 1.20
CA VAL A 123 -22.97 21.94 1.95
C VAL A 123 -22.29 21.35 3.17
N ASP A 124 -22.79 21.73 4.34
CA ASP A 124 -22.36 21.17 5.62
C ASP A 124 -23.23 19.95 5.95
N ALA A 125 -22.63 18.76 5.85
CA ALA A 125 -23.34 17.51 6.10
C ALA A 125 -23.75 17.32 7.57
N SER A 126 -23.20 18.11 8.51
CA SER A 126 -23.60 18.06 9.91
C SER A 126 -25.02 18.60 10.16
N THR A 127 -25.49 19.49 9.28
CA THR A 127 -26.81 20.12 9.38
C THR A 127 -27.93 19.26 8.81
N GLY A 128 -27.60 18.23 8.03
CA GLY A 128 -28.55 17.26 7.46
C GLY A 128 -29.52 17.82 6.42
N SER A 129 -29.44 19.12 6.09
CA SER A 129 -30.29 19.79 5.11
C SER A 129 -29.44 20.30 3.96
N PHE A 130 -29.82 19.97 2.74
CA PHE A 130 -29.17 20.46 1.54
C PHE A 130 -30.20 20.76 0.47
N GLU A 131 -30.10 21.94 -0.14
CA GLU A 131 -30.93 22.33 -1.28
C GLU A 131 -30.02 22.44 -2.50
N ILE A 132 -30.13 21.47 -3.41
CA ILE A 132 -29.47 21.56 -4.72
C ILE A 132 -30.45 22.28 -5.64
N SER A 133 -30.31 23.59 -5.78
CA SER A 133 -31.05 24.32 -6.80
C SER A 133 -30.70 23.78 -8.19
N GLU A 134 -31.70 23.72 -9.07
CA GLU A 134 -31.56 23.35 -10.50
C GLU A 134 -30.85 24.43 -11.34
N ASP A 135 -29.93 25.18 -10.73
CA ASP A 135 -29.26 26.30 -11.37
C ASP A 135 -28.10 25.85 -12.26
N ALA A 136 -27.67 26.78 -13.12
CA ALA A 136 -26.68 26.68 -14.18
C ALA A 136 -25.51 25.71 -13.94
N LYS A 137 -25.21 24.92 -14.98
CA LYS A 137 -24.06 24.02 -15.10
C LYS A 137 -22.94 24.75 -15.88
N PRO A 138 -21.64 24.50 -15.60
CA PRO A 138 -21.11 23.57 -14.59
C PRO A 138 -21.18 24.11 -13.16
N ARG A 139 -21.15 23.22 -12.16
CA ARG A 139 -21.15 23.58 -10.73
C ARG A 139 -20.20 22.71 -9.91
N VAL A 140 -19.69 23.26 -8.81
CA VAL A 140 -18.88 22.55 -7.81
C VAL A 140 -19.58 22.60 -6.46
N ILE A 141 -19.76 21.43 -5.84
CA ILE A 141 -20.42 21.24 -4.56
C ILE A 141 -19.39 20.73 -3.56
N ASN A 142 -19.02 21.55 -2.59
CA ASN A 142 -18.16 21.18 -1.48
C ASN A 142 -19.02 20.57 -0.38
N LEU A 143 -18.83 19.29 -0.12
CA LEU A 143 -19.53 18.52 0.90
C LEU A 143 -18.59 18.26 2.08
N ASP A 144 -18.82 18.95 3.18
CA ASP A 144 -18.00 18.80 4.38
C ASP A 144 -18.69 17.86 5.38
N PHE A 145 -18.04 16.74 5.68
CA PHE A 145 -18.47 15.86 6.75
C PHE A 145 -17.83 16.25 8.09
N PRO A 146 -18.54 16.05 9.21
CA PRO A 146 -17.92 16.16 10.52
C PRO A 146 -16.86 15.06 10.71
N ALA A 147 -15.86 15.35 11.54
CA ALA A 147 -14.88 14.36 11.92
C ALA A 147 -15.55 13.19 12.66
N LEU A 148 -15.15 11.95 12.32
CA LEU A 148 -15.73 10.79 12.96
C LEU A 148 -15.36 10.72 14.46
N PRO A 149 -16.29 10.28 15.32
CA PRO A 149 -15.99 10.07 16.74
C PRO A 149 -14.98 8.93 16.92
N PHE A 150 -14.31 8.94 18.07
CA PHE A 150 -13.47 7.82 18.52
C PHE A 150 -14.33 6.71 19.12
N GLY A 151 -13.89 5.45 18.98
CA GLY A 151 -14.55 4.30 19.59
C GLY A 151 -15.55 3.57 18.69
N ASN A 152 -16.51 2.90 19.31
CA ASN A 152 -17.46 1.97 18.71
C ASN A 152 -18.54 2.63 17.84
N ALA A 153 -18.89 3.89 18.10
CA ALA A 153 -19.87 4.63 17.28
C ALA A 153 -19.31 5.07 15.91
N ARG A 154 -18.01 4.89 15.68
CA ARG A 154 -17.29 5.33 14.48
C ARG A 154 -17.83 4.71 13.19
N SER A 155 -18.05 3.39 13.18
CA SER A 155 -18.55 2.68 12.01
C SER A 155 -19.98 3.07 11.67
N GLN A 156 -20.83 3.24 12.69
CA GLN A 156 -22.20 3.72 12.50
C GLN A 156 -22.24 5.13 11.91
N ARG A 157 -21.40 6.05 12.43
CA ARG A 157 -21.37 7.41 11.91
C ARG A 157 -20.82 7.47 10.47
N LEU A 158 -19.85 6.62 10.13
CA LEU A 158 -19.38 6.49 8.75
C LEU A 158 -20.48 5.97 7.81
N LEU A 159 -21.32 5.04 8.28
CA LEU A 159 -22.47 4.54 7.52
C LEU A 159 -23.53 5.62 7.28
N GLU A 160 -23.79 6.46 8.27
CA GLU A 160 -24.68 7.62 8.12
C GLU A 160 -24.14 8.62 7.09
N ASN A 161 -22.83 8.90 7.13
CA ASN A 161 -22.18 9.79 6.16
C ASN A 161 -22.23 9.21 4.74
N ASP A 162 -22.01 7.90 4.59
CA ASP A 162 -22.10 7.19 3.29
C ASP A 162 -23.53 7.23 2.72
N ALA A 163 -24.55 7.03 3.57
CA ALA A 163 -25.95 7.16 3.17
C ALA A 163 -26.32 8.61 2.78
N PHE A 164 -25.79 9.60 3.50
CA PHE A 164 -25.99 11.01 3.15
C PHE A 164 -25.36 11.34 1.80
N LEU A 165 -24.11 10.92 1.56
CA LEU A 165 -23.46 11.07 0.26
C LEU A 165 -24.28 10.43 -0.86
N ALA A 166 -24.83 9.24 -0.65
CA ALA A 166 -25.69 8.58 -1.63
C ALA A 166 -26.91 9.45 -1.98
N SER A 167 -27.59 10.01 -0.97
CA SER A 167 -28.75 10.90 -1.18
C SER A 167 -28.40 12.18 -1.96
N VAL A 168 -27.21 12.75 -1.72
CA VAL A 168 -26.71 13.93 -2.46
C VAL A 168 -26.47 13.58 -3.92
N LEU A 169 -25.88 12.42 -4.19
CA LEU A 169 -25.61 11.96 -5.55
C LEU A 169 -26.89 11.60 -6.31
N ASP A 170 -27.89 11.02 -5.63
CA ASP A 170 -29.19 10.68 -6.22
C ASP A 170 -30.02 11.92 -6.60
N LEU A 171 -29.82 13.05 -5.90
CA LEU A 171 -30.48 14.32 -6.23
C LEU A 171 -29.86 15.02 -7.45
N LEU A 172 -28.73 14.54 -7.97
CA LEU A 172 -28.10 15.15 -9.13
C LEU A 172 -28.94 14.92 -10.40
N SER A 173 -29.43 16.02 -10.99
CA SER A 173 -30.21 16.00 -12.22
C SER A 173 -29.42 15.56 -13.47
N SER A 174 -28.10 15.36 -13.38
CA SER A 174 -27.24 14.97 -14.50
C SER A 174 -26.46 13.71 -14.19
N ASN A 175 -26.39 12.81 -15.18
CA ASN A 175 -25.54 11.63 -15.14
C ASN A 175 -24.06 11.94 -15.45
N LYS A 176 -23.71 13.21 -15.70
CA LYS A 176 -22.33 13.67 -15.95
C LYS A 176 -21.78 14.35 -14.70
N PHE A 177 -21.27 13.56 -13.77
CA PHE A 177 -20.69 14.08 -12.54
C PHE A 177 -19.32 13.47 -12.26
N THR A 178 -18.48 14.22 -11.54
CA THR A 178 -17.20 13.76 -11.00
C THR A 178 -17.23 13.92 -9.50
N VAL A 179 -16.92 12.85 -8.76
CA VAL A 179 -16.78 12.89 -7.30
C VAL A 179 -15.31 12.83 -6.94
N ILE A 180 -14.86 13.79 -6.13
CA ILE A 180 -13.52 13.82 -5.56
C ILE A 180 -13.70 13.62 -4.06
N TYR A 181 -13.23 12.50 -3.54
CA TYR A 181 -13.39 12.15 -2.13
C TYR A 181 -12.03 12.22 -1.42
N THR A 182 -11.87 13.18 -0.50
CA THR A 182 -10.64 13.36 0.27
C THR A 182 -10.85 13.03 1.74
N THR A 183 -9.87 12.38 2.34
CA THR A 183 -9.86 12.04 3.76
C THR A 183 -8.63 12.60 4.43
N THR A 184 -8.75 12.96 5.70
CA THR A 184 -7.59 13.27 6.54
C THR A 184 -7.54 12.33 7.73
N PRO A 185 -6.33 11.91 8.17
CA PRO A 185 -6.21 11.03 9.32
C PRO A 185 -6.73 11.71 10.60
N PRO A 186 -7.08 10.94 11.64
CA PRO A 186 -7.46 11.48 12.95
C PRO A 186 -6.37 12.41 13.48
N ASN A 187 -6.74 13.65 13.79
CA ASN A 187 -5.81 14.60 14.36
C ASN A 187 -5.48 14.19 15.80
N ALA A 188 -4.20 13.97 16.11
CA ALA A 188 -3.75 13.58 17.46
C ALA A 188 -4.18 14.59 18.54
N ALA A 189 -4.40 15.85 18.18
CA ALA A 189 -4.89 16.90 19.09
C ALA A 189 -6.35 16.72 19.55
N HIS A 190 -7.14 15.86 18.88
CA HIS A 190 -8.53 15.57 19.24
C HIS A 190 -8.71 14.16 19.79
N GLN A 191 -7.62 13.39 19.96
CA GLN A 191 -7.69 12.19 20.78
C GLN A 191 -8.20 12.63 22.16
N PRO A 192 -9.32 12.09 22.66
CA PRO A 192 -9.65 12.30 24.05
C PRO A 192 -8.43 11.81 24.83
N ALA A 193 -7.77 12.72 25.54
CA ALA A 193 -6.88 12.34 26.62
C ALA A 193 -7.66 11.30 27.42
N SER A 194 -7.16 10.07 27.43
CA SER A 194 -7.78 8.93 28.08
C SER A 194 -8.29 9.36 29.44
N THR A 195 -9.61 9.55 29.56
CA THR A 195 -10.27 9.77 30.84
C THR A 195 -10.41 8.40 31.48
N GLU A 196 -9.28 7.85 31.91
CA GLU A 196 -9.18 6.92 33.03
C GLU A 196 -7.93 7.37 33.80
N SER A 197 -8.14 8.36 34.64
CA SER A 197 -7.33 8.57 35.83
C SER A 197 -7.52 7.37 36.76
N GLU A 198 -6.87 6.26 36.45
CA GLU A 198 -6.41 5.35 37.48
C GLU A 198 -4.98 5.77 37.82
N SER A 199 -4.81 6.16 39.07
CA SER A 199 -3.55 6.53 39.69
C SER A 199 -2.53 5.40 39.57
N TYR A 200 -1.61 5.51 38.62
CA TYR A 200 -0.39 4.71 38.63
C TYR A 200 0.61 5.36 39.59
N GLU A 201 0.66 4.82 40.80
CA GLU A 201 1.77 5.04 41.73
C GLU A 201 3.06 4.51 41.07
N MET A 202 3.98 5.42 40.78
CA MET A 202 5.29 5.09 40.19
C MET A 202 6.18 4.53 41.31
N ASP A 203 6.22 3.21 41.48
CA ASP A 203 7.28 2.58 42.25
C ASP A 203 8.54 2.49 41.35
N ALA A 204 9.53 3.30 41.70
CA ALA A 204 10.76 3.46 40.95
C ALA A 204 11.74 2.33 41.26
N GLN A 205 11.76 1.29 40.43
CA GLN A 205 12.91 0.38 40.32
C GLN A 205 13.35 0.28 38.86
N PHE A 206 14.30 1.15 38.49
CA PHE A 206 15.07 1.07 37.25
C PHE A 206 15.78 -0.27 37.14
N GLN A 207 15.45 -1.12 36.16
CA GLN A 207 16.42 -1.96 35.41
C GLN A 207 15.91 -2.32 33.99
N ALA A 208 16.83 -2.18 33.03
CA ALA A 208 16.87 -2.68 31.63
C ALA A 208 16.31 -1.79 30.49
N PRO A 209 17.05 -1.68 29.36
CA PRO A 209 16.71 -0.79 28.24
C PRO A 209 15.49 -1.31 27.49
N VAL A 210 14.49 -0.46 27.38
CA VAL A 210 13.26 -0.73 26.65
C VAL A 210 13.62 -0.88 25.16
N HIS A 211 13.57 -2.09 24.63
CA HIS A 211 13.53 -2.31 23.20
C HIS A 211 12.26 -1.61 22.68
N MET A 212 12.44 -0.50 21.94
CA MET A 212 11.38 0.12 21.16
C MET A 212 11.07 -0.78 19.96
N ASP A 213 10.30 -1.83 20.18
CA ASP A 213 9.57 -2.42 19.07
C ASP A 213 8.42 -1.47 18.72
N LEU A 214 8.51 -0.85 17.55
CA LEU A 214 7.40 -0.08 16.96
C LEU A 214 6.21 -1.04 16.78
N LYS A 215 5.33 -1.07 17.78
CA LYS A 215 4.04 -1.75 17.76
C LYS A 215 3.22 -1.18 16.61
N ARG A 216 3.23 -1.88 15.47
CA ARG A 216 2.32 -1.64 14.37
C ARG A 216 0.91 -1.94 14.88
N ASP A 217 0.11 -0.89 15.00
CA ASP A 217 -1.28 -0.95 15.46
C ASP A 217 -2.05 -2.04 14.68
N PHE A 218 -2.53 -3.04 15.41
CA PHE A 218 -3.61 -3.92 14.95
C PHE A 218 -4.84 -3.45 15.70
N SER A 219 -5.77 -2.88 14.93
CA SER A 219 -7.14 -2.59 15.32
C SER A 219 -7.67 -3.58 16.34
N ASN A 220 -8.11 -3.06 17.49
CA ASN A 220 -8.87 -3.80 18.50
C ASN A 220 -10.20 -4.28 17.89
N GLU A 221 -10.19 -5.39 17.17
CA GLU A 221 -11.37 -6.23 17.03
C GLU A 221 -11.54 -6.98 18.36
N LYS A 222 -12.45 -6.51 19.21
CA LYS A 222 -13.02 -7.36 20.26
C LYS A 222 -13.77 -8.49 19.56
N ARG A 223 -13.10 -9.64 19.36
CA ARG A 223 -13.79 -10.90 19.09
C ARG A 223 -14.53 -11.29 20.37
N ALA A 224 -15.83 -11.04 20.37
CA ALA A 224 -16.76 -11.71 21.26
C ALA A 224 -17.06 -13.12 20.71
N SER A 225 -17.33 -14.04 21.64
CA SER A 225 -17.77 -15.43 21.44
C SER A 225 -16.67 -16.39 20.97
N ASP A 226 -16.59 -17.63 21.44
CA ASP A 226 -17.45 -18.39 22.34
C ASP A 226 -16.64 -19.62 22.80
N GLY A 227 -17.09 -20.28 23.85
CA GLY A 227 -16.37 -21.36 24.50
C GLY A 227 -15.92 -22.52 23.59
N ASN A 228 -14.82 -23.13 24.05
CA ASN A 228 -14.34 -24.47 23.69
C ASN A 228 -13.61 -24.64 22.35
N ILE A 229 -12.44 -24.00 22.22
CA ILE A 229 -11.38 -24.50 21.35
C ILE A 229 -10.02 -24.18 21.99
N THR A 230 -9.21 -25.20 22.27
CA THR A 230 -7.86 -25.09 22.85
C THR A 230 -6.83 -24.61 21.81
N LEU A 231 -7.07 -23.44 21.20
CA LEU A 231 -6.07 -22.78 20.36
C LEU A 231 -5.40 -21.68 21.19
N PRO A 232 -4.08 -21.73 21.41
CA PRO A 232 -3.40 -20.69 22.17
C PRO A 232 -3.33 -19.41 21.34
N ASP A 233 -4.10 -18.41 21.74
CA ASP A 233 -4.08 -17.05 21.19
C ASP A 233 -2.76 -16.33 21.50
N GLY A 234 -2.08 -15.84 20.47
CA GLY A 234 -0.88 -15.01 20.56
C GLY A 234 -0.27 -14.74 19.16
N PRO A 235 0.39 -13.59 18.93
CA PRO A 235 1.03 -13.30 17.65
C PRO A 235 2.01 -14.41 17.25
N LEU A 236 2.01 -14.76 15.97
CA LEU A 236 2.76 -15.90 15.40
C LEU A 236 4.26 -15.91 15.74
N PHE A 237 4.83 -14.75 16.09
CA PHE A 237 6.24 -14.59 16.45
C PHE A 237 6.54 -14.69 17.95
N GLU A 238 5.54 -14.73 18.84
CA GLU A 238 5.78 -15.01 20.27
C GLU A 238 6.21 -16.45 20.52
N ARG A 239 5.78 -17.38 19.65
CA ARG A 239 6.05 -18.81 19.79
C ARG A 239 7.18 -19.32 18.89
N TYR A 240 7.66 -18.51 17.94
CA TYR A 240 8.76 -18.91 17.05
C TYR A 240 10.13 -18.60 17.66
N GLN A 241 10.63 -19.53 18.46
CA GLN A 241 12.02 -19.52 18.91
C GLN A 241 12.90 -20.15 17.82
N TYR A 242 13.27 -19.37 16.79
CA TYR A 242 14.07 -19.84 15.63
C TYR A 242 15.37 -20.58 16.05
N LEU A 243 15.96 -20.18 17.17
CA LEU A 243 16.99 -20.93 17.88
C LEU A 243 16.53 -21.21 19.31
N SER A 244 15.96 -22.39 19.55
CA SER A 244 15.76 -22.83 20.93
C SER A 244 17.13 -22.91 21.64
N PRO A 245 17.21 -22.63 22.95
CA PRO A 245 18.47 -22.67 23.69
C PRO A 245 19.19 -24.03 23.54
N GLY A 246 18.42 -25.12 23.45
CA GLY A 246 18.94 -26.46 23.18
C GLY A 246 19.50 -26.62 21.76
N LEU A 247 18.81 -26.11 20.73
CA LEU A 247 19.29 -26.16 19.35
C LEU A 247 20.60 -25.37 19.20
N PHE A 248 20.69 -24.19 19.82
CA PHE A 248 21.90 -23.36 19.77
C PHE A 248 23.11 -24.06 20.41
N MET A 249 22.92 -24.60 21.62
CA MET A 249 23.97 -25.35 22.31
C MET A 249 24.37 -26.60 21.53
N GLY A 250 23.39 -27.31 20.93
CA GLY A 250 23.65 -28.46 20.08
C GLY A 250 24.47 -28.13 18.83
N LEU A 251 24.12 -27.04 18.14
CA LEU A 251 24.86 -26.58 16.96
C LEU A 251 26.30 -26.15 17.31
N LEU A 252 26.51 -25.48 18.45
CA LEU A 252 27.84 -25.11 18.92
C LEU A 252 28.71 -26.33 19.20
N VAL A 253 28.19 -27.31 19.94
CA VAL A 253 28.92 -28.55 20.24
C VAL A 253 29.19 -29.34 18.97
N SER A 254 28.20 -29.46 18.08
CA SER A 254 28.34 -30.13 16.79
C SER A 254 29.44 -29.49 15.94
N PHE A 255 29.52 -28.16 15.91
CA PHE A 255 30.56 -27.44 15.17
C PHE A 255 31.97 -27.75 15.70
N ILE A 256 32.15 -27.81 17.03
CA ILE A 256 33.43 -28.15 17.65
C ILE A 256 33.83 -29.60 17.33
N LEU A 257 32.90 -30.55 17.45
CA LEU A 257 33.16 -31.96 17.15
C LEU A 257 33.52 -32.17 15.68
N ILE A 258 32.81 -31.51 14.76
CA ILE A 258 33.12 -31.55 13.32
C ILE A 258 34.50 -30.96 13.04
N SER A 259 34.89 -29.89 13.73
CA SER A 259 36.22 -29.28 13.56
C SER A 259 37.35 -30.22 13.99
N ILE A 260 37.19 -30.93 15.12
CA ILE A 260 38.17 -31.93 15.59
C ILE A 260 38.22 -33.12 14.63
N LEU A 261 37.05 -33.61 14.20
CA LEU A 261 36.95 -34.70 13.22
C LEU A 261 37.63 -34.33 11.90
N TYR A 262 37.45 -33.10 11.42
CA TYR A 262 38.07 -32.59 10.19
C TYR A 262 39.60 -32.63 10.27
N VAL A 263 40.18 -32.19 11.39
CA VAL A 263 41.63 -32.29 11.62
C VAL A 263 42.08 -33.76 11.66
N GLY A 264 41.30 -34.63 12.29
CA GLY A 264 41.57 -36.08 12.32
C GLY A 264 41.60 -36.71 10.93
N ILE A 265 40.62 -36.40 10.08
CA ILE A 265 40.55 -36.89 8.69
C ILE A 265 41.76 -36.39 7.89
N ASN A 266 42.11 -35.10 8.02
CA ASN A 266 43.29 -34.55 7.34
C ASN A 266 44.60 -35.21 7.81
N GLY A 267 44.69 -35.55 9.10
CA GLY A 267 45.83 -36.30 9.64
C GLY A 267 45.96 -37.70 9.04
N VAL A 268 44.86 -38.44 8.95
CA VAL A 268 44.85 -39.79 8.36
C VAL A 268 45.09 -39.73 6.84
N ALA A 269 44.49 -38.76 6.15
CA ALA A 269 44.67 -38.57 4.71
C ALA A 269 46.13 -38.19 4.33
N SER A 270 46.89 -37.62 5.26
CA SER A 270 48.30 -37.26 5.07
C SER A 270 49.26 -38.46 5.18
N LEU A 271 48.78 -39.64 5.61
CA LEU A 271 49.62 -40.84 5.70
C LEU A 271 49.97 -41.36 4.31
N GLN A 272 51.13 -40.94 3.81
CA GLN A 272 51.76 -41.53 2.65
C GLN A 272 52.50 -42.79 3.08
N VAL A 273 52.08 -43.95 2.56
CA VAL A 273 52.86 -45.18 2.69
C VAL A 273 54.04 -45.07 1.73
N SER A 274 55.26 -45.00 2.26
CA SER A 274 56.47 -45.01 1.44
C SER A 274 56.71 -46.42 0.89
N TYR A 275 56.24 -46.65 -0.33
CA TYR A 275 56.44 -47.92 -1.05
C TYR A 275 57.91 -48.17 -1.42
N ALA A 276 58.78 -47.14 -1.32
CA ALA A 276 60.22 -47.25 -1.57
C ALA A 276 60.96 -48.15 -0.55
N ALA A 277 60.38 -48.40 0.63
CA ALA A 277 60.92 -49.36 1.60
C ALA A 277 60.65 -50.83 1.22
N PHE A 278 59.75 -51.06 0.25
CA PHE A 278 59.45 -52.37 -0.31
C PHE A 278 60.08 -52.58 -1.70
N ASP A 279 60.66 -51.53 -2.31
CA ASP A 279 61.45 -51.67 -3.52
C ASP A 279 62.81 -52.30 -3.20
N LYS A 280 63.00 -53.51 -3.73
CA LYS A 280 64.23 -54.31 -3.59
C LYS A 280 65.34 -53.72 -4.47
N GLU A 281 65.88 -52.58 -4.07
CA GLU A 281 67.07 -51.99 -4.69
C GLU A 281 68.18 -51.80 -3.66
N MET A 282 68.67 -52.94 -3.14
CA MET A 282 70.08 -53.11 -2.76
C MET A 282 70.55 -54.48 -3.28
N GLY A 283 70.33 -54.71 -4.58
CA GLY A 283 71.11 -55.69 -5.33
C GLY A 283 72.48 -55.08 -5.66
N PRO A 284 73.61 -55.81 -5.52
CA PRO A 284 74.98 -55.29 -5.71
C PRO A 284 75.33 -54.82 -7.14
N ALA A 285 74.35 -54.64 -8.03
CA ALA A 285 74.55 -54.26 -9.43
C ALA A 285 74.37 -52.75 -9.71
N ALA A 286 73.83 -51.95 -8.78
CA ALA A 286 73.55 -50.52 -9.03
C ALA A 286 74.69 -49.56 -8.67
N GLN A 287 75.80 -50.05 -8.11
CA GLN A 287 77.01 -49.25 -7.89
C GLN A 287 78.10 -49.63 -8.89
N LYS A 288 78.08 -48.94 -10.04
CA LYS A 288 79.24 -48.46 -10.82
C LYS A 288 78.90 -48.47 -12.31
N LYS A 289 78.65 -47.28 -12.85
CA LYS A 289 79.49 -46.67 -13.91
C LYS A 289 79.04 -45.23 -14.13
N GLN A 290 79.79 -44.31 -13.53
CA GLN A 290 79.92 -42.91 -13.93
C GLN A 290 81.13 -42.77 -14.88
N PRO A 291 81.25 -41.64 -15.61
CA PRO A 291 82.01 -41.53 -16.85
C PRO A 291 83.50 -41.27 -16.66
N GLN A 292 84.31 -41.81 -17.57
CA GLN A 292 85.38 -41.09 -18.26
C GLN A 292 85.65 -41.77 -19.61
#